data_AF-A0A5N7RWF6-F1
#
_entry.id   AF-A0A5N7RWF6-F1
#
_cell.length_a   1.000
_cell.length_b   1.000
_cell.length_c   1.000
_cell.angle_alpha   90.00
_cell.angle_beta   90.00
_cell.angle_gamma   90.00
#
_symmetry.space_group_name_H-M   'P 1'
#
loop_
_entity.id
_entity.type
_entity.pdbx_description
1 polymer ?
#
loop_
_entity_poly.entity_id
_entity_poly.type
_entity_poly.pdbx_seq_one_letter_code
_entity_poly.pdbx_strand_id
1 'polypeptide(L)'
;MSAAKYAASVSHRDALIAELRADHAFAVEYLKAALEEMEDSRHRSVGLLALRDVAEAYGGLAAVARSAGMTREALYRALSPNGNPTLKTLMAVLEAIGMRLSASPARTLPR
;
A
#
# COMPACT_ATOMS: atom_id res chain seq x y z
N MET A 1 11.67 37.58 1.40
CA MET A 1 10.68 36.54 1.71
C MET A 1 10.18 35.99 0.38
N SER A 2 10.61 34.77 0.02
CA SER A 2 10.25 34.16 -1.26
C SER A 2 8.83 33.62 -1.18
N ALA A 3 7.92 34.16 -1.99
CA ALA A 3 6.58 33.61 -2.14
C ALA A 3 6.70 32.19 -2.72
N ALA A 4 6.35 31.17 -1.94
CA ALA A 4 6.26 29.82 -2.45
C ALA A 4 5.18 29.80 -3.55
N LYS A 5 5.59 29.50 -4.78
CA LYS A 5 4.68 29.26 -5.91
C LYS A 5 3.94 27.95 -5.64
N TYR A 6 2.74 28.02 -5.08
CA TYR A 6 1.83 26.88 -5.07
C TYR A 6 1.31 26.69 -6.50
N ALA A 7 1.48 25.49 -7.05
CA ALA A 7 0.86 25.12 -8.32
C ALA A 7 -0.65 25.01 -8.16
N ALA A 8 -1.43 25.46 -9.15
CA ALA A 8 -2.89 25.41 -9.11
C ALA A 8 -3.46 23.97 -9.12
N SER A 9 -2.66 23.00 -9.56
CA SER A 9 -2.97 21.57 -9.51
C SER A 9 -1.69 20.75 -9.36
N VAL A 10 -1.83 19.55 -8.80
CA VAL A 10 -0.76 18.55 -8.67
C VAL A 10 -1.27 17.19 -9.10
N SER A 11 -0.36 16.29 -9.48
CA SER A 11 -0.67 14.88 -9.70
C SER A 11 -1.21 14.28 -8.41
N HIS A 12 -2.43 13.72 -8.47
CA HIS A 12 -3.05 13.05 -7.33
C HIS A 12 -2.13 11.97 -6.75
N ARG A 13 -1.52 11.17 -7.63
CA ARG A 13 -0.63 10.09 -7.22
C ARG A 13 0.60 10.62 -6.49
N ASP A 14 1.27 11.62 -7.03
CA ASP A 14 2.52 12.12 -6.44
C ASP A 14 2.25 12.82 -5.10
N ALA A 15 1.12 13.52 -5.00
CA ALA A 15 0.64 14.11 -3.75
C ALA A 15 0.34 13.04 -2.70
N LEU A 16 -0.39 11.99 -3.07
CA LEU A 16 -0.70 10.86 -2.19
C LEU A 16 0.57 10.17 -1.68
N ILE A 17 1.52 9.86 -2.57
CA ILE A 17 2.79 9.23 -2.18
C ILE A 17 3.58 10.12 -1.22
N ALA A 18 3.58 11.44 -1.43
CA ALA A 18 4.23 12.37 -0.52
C ALA A 18 3.55 12.40 0.86
N GLU A 19 2.22 12.39 0.90
CA GLU A 19 1.43 12.37 2.13
C GLU A 19 1.63 11.06 2.91
N LEU A 20 1.52 9.91 2.25
CA LEU A 20 1.77 8.59 2.85
C LEU A 20 3.19 8.48 3.44
N ARG A 21 4.17 9.15 2.83
CA ARG A 21 5.54 9.19 3.36
C ARG A 21 5.68 10.13 4.55
N ALA A 22 4.95 11.24 4.57
CA ALA A 22 5.06 12.27 5.60
C ALA A 22 4.27 11.92 6.87
N ASP A 23 3.12 11.26 6.73
CA ASP A 23 2.23 10.89 7.83
C ASP A 23 2.09 9.36 7.92
N HIS A 24 2.84 8.78 8.86
CA HIS A 24 2.79 7.35 9.13
C HIS A 24 1.44 6.89 9.68
N ALA A 25 0.73 7.72 10.46
CA ALA A 25 -0.58 7.36 10.99
C ALA A 25 -1.59 7.27 9.85
N PHE A 26 -1.55 8.22 8.93
CA PHE A 26 -2.34 8.17 7.71
C PHE A 26 -2.03 6.94 6.86
N ALA A 27 -0.75 6.61 6.65
CA ALA A 27 -0.37 5.42 5.89
C ALA A 27 -0.89 4.10 6.48
N VAL A 28 -0.92 3.98 7.82
CA VAL A 28 -1.49 2.81 8.50
C VAL A 28 -2.99 2.71 8.26
N GLU A 29 -3.75 3.80 8.41
CA GLU A 29 -5.20 3.79 8.16
C GLU A 29 -5.52 3.55 6.68
N TYR A 30 -4.73 4.13 5.78
CA TYR A 30 -4.84 3.91 4.34
C TYR A 30 -4.61 2.43 3.97
N LEU A 31 -3.58 1.79 4.55
CA LEU A 31 -3.34 0.37 4.33
C LEU A 31 -4.46 -0.51 4.92
N LYS A 32 -4.99 -0.17 6.09
CA LYS A 32 -6.14 -0.90 6.65
C LYS A 32 -7.32 -0.88 5.70
N ALA A 33 -7.69 0.30 5.20
CA ALA A 33 -8.75 0.43 4.20
C ALA A 33 -8.44 -0.38 2.93
N ALA A 34 -7.20 -0.37 2.46
CA ALA A 34 -6.78 -1.17 1.31
C ALA A 34 -6.97 -2.68 1.56
N LEU A 35 -6.62 -3.18 2.74
CA LEU A 35 -6.80 -4.59 3.11
C LEU A 35 -8.28 -4.97 3.23
N GLU A 36 -9.13 -4.08 3.77
CA GLU A 36 -10.58 -4.28 3.82
C GLU A 36 -11.18 -4.41 2.40
N GLU A 37 -10.77 -3.55 1.46
CA GLU A 37 -11.21 -3.63 0.06
C GLU A 37 -10.74 -4.93 -0.63
N MET A 38 -9.64 -5.55 -0.18
CA MET A 38 -9.17 -6.84 -0.72
C MET A 38 -10.05 -8.03 -0.32
N GLU A 39 -10.88 -7.89 0.72
CA GLU A 39 -11.82 -8.94 1.15
C GLU A 39 -12.94 -9.15 0.13
N ASP A 40 -13.37 -8.07 -0.55
CA ASP A 40 -14.32 -8.15 -1.66
C ASP A 40 -13.58 -8.44 -2.98
N SER A 41 -13.92 -9.57 -3.62
CA SER A 41 -13.31 -9.96 -4.89
C SER A 41 -13.51 -8.93 -6.01
N ARG A 42 -14.55 -8.09 -5.92
CA ARG A 42 -14.85 -7.02 -6.88
C ARG A 42 -13.92 -5.80 -6.69
N HIS A 43 -13.39 -5.59 -5.50
CA HIS A 43 -12.57 -4.43 -5.15
C HIS A 43 -11.09 -4.77 -4.91
N ARG A 44 -10.73 -6.05 -4.94
CA ARG A 44 -9.35 -6.54 -4.78
C ARG A 44 -8.30 -5.76 -5.57
N SER A 45 -8.59 -5.41 -6.82
CA SER A 45 -7.65 -4.67 -7.67
C SER A 45 -7.31 -3.29 -7.09
N VAL A 46 -8.29 -2.61 -6.48
CA VAL A 46 -8.13 -1.31 -5.81
C VAL A 46 -7.25 -1.46 -4.58
N GLY A 47 -7.53 -2.46 -3.73
CA GLY A 47 -6.71 -2.73 -2.55
C GLY A 47 -5.25 -3.09 -2.88
N LEU A 48 -5.01 -3.85 -3.96
CA LEU A 48 -3.65 -4.14 -4.44
C LEU A 48 -2.90 -2.90 -4.92
N LEU A 49 -3.59 -1.99 -5.63
CA LEU A 49 -3.01 -0.72 -6.06
C LEU A 49 -2.72 0.20 -4.88
N ALA A 50 -3.61 0.27 -3.89
CA ALA A 50 -3.40 1.04 -2.67
C ALA A 50 -2.20 0.51 -1.87
N LEU A 51 -2.07 -0.82 -1.70
CA LEU A 51 -0.88 -1.43 -1.10
C LEU A 51 0.40 -1.10 -1.89
N ARG A 52 0.32 -1.04 -3.22
CA ARG A 52 1.44 -0.63 -4.06
C ARG A 52 1.84 0.82 -3.84
N ASP A 53 0.88 1.72 -3.62
CA ASP A 53 1.16 3.13 -3.34
C ASP A 53 1.84 3.29 -1.97
N VAL A 54 1.39 2.55 -0.94
CA VAL A 54 2.12 2.50 0.35
C VAL A 54 3.53 1.96 0.16
N ALA A 55 3.72 0.86 -0.57
CA ALA A 55 5.04 0.32 -0.86
C ALA A 55 5.96 1.32 -1.60
N GLU A 56 5.40 2.14 -2.49
CA GLU A 56 6.15 3.20 -3.18
C GLU A 56 6.53 4.35 -2.24
N ALA A 57 5.65 4.73 -1.31
CA ALA A 57 5.94 5.75 -0.30
C ALA A 57 7.10 5.34 0.64
N TYR A 58 7.21 4.04 0.96
CA TYR A 58 8.16 3.46 1.90
C TYR A 58 9.48 3.04 1.24
N GLY A 59 10.14 4.00 0.57
CA GLY A 59 11.46 3.80 -0.04
C GLY A 59 11.43 3.31 -1.50
N GLY A 60 10.25 3.20 -2.09
CA GLY A 60 10.04 2.83 -3.48
C GLY A 60 10.00 1.31 -3.71
N LEU A 61 9.30 0.89 -4.77
CA LEU A 61 9.10 -0.54 -5.07
C LEU A 61 10.41 -1.32 -5.28
N ALA A 62 11.50 -0.65 -5.66
CA ALA A 62 12.81 -1.26 -5.76
C ALA A 62 13.37 -1.71 -4.40
N ALA A 63 13.26 -0.85 -3.40
CA ALA A 63 13.77 -1.11 -2.06
C ALA A 63 12.90 -2.16 -1.37
N VAL A 64 11.58 -2.02 -1.50
CA VAL A 64 10.62 -3.00 -0.97
C VAL A 64 10.84 -4.38 -1.58
N ALA A 65 11.00 -4.51 -2.90
CA ALA A 65 11.27 -5.80 -3.53
C ALA A 65 12.52 -6.47 -2.97
N ARG A 66 13.62 -5.72 -2.82
CA ARG A 66 14.87 -6.23 -2.24
C ARG A 66 14.67 -6.69 -0.79
N SER A 67 14.02 -5.86 0.04
CA SER A 67 13.77 -6.19 1.44
C SER A 67 12.83 -7.39 1.60
N ALA A 68 11.85 -7.53 0.70
CA ALA A 68 10.92 -8.65 0.66
C ALA A 68 11.53 -9.93 0.05
N GLY A 69 12.79 -9.91 -0.41
CA GLY A 69 13.45 -11.06 -1.05
C GLY A 69 12.84 -11.42 -2.41
N MET A 70 12.33 -10.43 -3.15
CA MET A 70 11.65 -10.60 -4.43
C MET A 70 12.36 -9.84 -5.55
N THR A 71 12.16 -10.27 -6.79
CA THR A 71 12.50 -9.43 -7.94
C THR A 71 11.49 -8.29 -8.08
N ARG A 72 11.88 -7.19 -8.74
CA ARG A 72 10.98 -6.06 -9.00
C ARG A 72 9.79 -6.51 -9.85
N GLU A 73 10.04 -7.33 -10.87
CA GLU A 73 9.01 -7.88 -11.76
C GLU A 73 8.01 -8.75 -10.99
N ALA A 74 8.48 -9.56 -10.04
CA ALA A 74 7.62 -10.37 -9.18
C ALA A 74 6.74 -9.49 -8.28
N LEU A 75 7.31 -8.45 -7.67
CA LEU A 75 6.55 -7.49 -6.86
C LEU A 75 5.51 -6.73 -7.70
N TYR A 76 5.89 -6.21 -8.86
CA TYR A 76 4.98 -5.51 -9.77
C TYR A 76 3.82 -6.40 -10.22
N ARG A 77 4.09 -7.66 -10.53
CA ARG A 77 3.04 -8.63 -10.90
C ARG A 77 2.12 -8.93 -9.73
N ALA A 78 2.70 -9.17 -8.56
CA ALA A 78 1.96 -9.49 -7.34
C ALA A 78 1.01 -8.35 -6.92
N LEU A 79 1.44 -7.09 -7.05
CA LEU A 79 0.67 -5.90 -6.68
C LEU A 79 0.01 -5.19 -7.88
N SER A 80 -0.18 -5.91 -9.00
CA SER A 80 -0.91 -5.39 -10.16
C SER A 80 -2.42 -5.48 -9.96
N PRO A 81 -3.25 -4.80 -10.78
CA PRO A 81 -4.71 -4.91 -10.70
C PRO A 81 -5.23 -6.37 -10.82
N ASN A 82 -4.50 -7.20 -11.57
CA ASN A 82 -4.81 -8.62 -11.76
C ASN A 82 -3.87 -9.53 -10.94
N GLY A 83 -3.18 -8.96 -9.96
CA GLY A 83 -2.25 -9.66 -9.10
C GLY A 83 -2.96 -10.66 -8.19
N ASN A 84 -2.23 -11.70 -7.80
CA ASN A 84 -2.67 -12.66 -6.79
C ASN A 84 -1.51 -12.96 -5.85
N PRO A 85 -1.14 -12.01 -4.96
CA PRO A 85 -0.03 -12.22 -4.05
C PRO A 85 -0.37 -13.38 -3.12
N THR A 86 0.58 -14.30 -2.94
CA THR A 86 0.44 -15.33 -1.90
C THR A 86 0.47 -14.68 -0.52
N LEU A 87 -0.01 -15.38 0.52
CA LEU A 87 0.12 -14.89 1.90
C LEU A 87 1.58 -14.59 2.26
N LYS A 88 2.51 -15.46 1.84
CA LYS A 88 3.96 -15.24 2.03
C LYS A 88 4.43 -13.94 1.39
N THR A 89 3.98 -13.66 0.16
CA THR A 89 4.29 -12.42 -0.55
C THR A 89 3.75 -11.20 0.19
N LEU A 90 2.50 -11.26 0.64
CA LEU A 90 1.88 -10.17 1.38
C LEU A 90 2.63 -9.88 2.68
N MET A 91 2.94 -10.91 3.47
CA MET A 91 3.71 -10.76 4.71
C MET A 91 5.08 -10.15 4.47
N ALA A 92 5.83 -10.62 3.46
CA ALA A 92 7.15 -10.09 3.13
C ALA A 92 7.11 -8.61 2.72
N VAL A 93 6.08 -8.19 1.97
CA VAL A 93 5.87 -6.78 1.60
C VAL A 93 5.53 -5.93 2.83
N LEU A 94 4.63 -6.41 3.69
CA LEU A 94 4.27 -5.71 4.93
C LEU A 94 5.47 -5.54 5.85
N GLU A 95 6.27 -6.58 6.06
CA GLU A 95 7.50 -6.52 6.84
C GLU A 95 8.51 -5.52 6.24
N ALA A 96 8.67 -5.51 4.92
CA ALA A 96 9.56 -4.58 4.23
C ALA A 96 9.17 -3.10 4.41
N ILE A 97 7.89 -2.79 4.64
CA ILE A 97 7.40 -1.44 4.93
C ILE A 97 7.20 -1.19 6.44
N GLY A 98 7.63 -2.11 7.31
CA GLY A 98 7.52 -1.97 8.76
C GLY A 98 6.09 -2.11 9.30
N MET A 99 5.21 -2.78 8.57
CA MET A 99 3.81 -3.03 8.95
C MET A 99 3.57 -4.53 9.13
N ARG A 100 2.42 -4.88 9.71
CA ARG A 100 2.05 -6.29 9.97
C ARG A 100 0.57 -6.53 9.71
N LEU A 101 0.24 -7.75 9.31
CA LEU A 101 -1.14 -8.22 9.26
C LEU A 101 -1.63 -8.48 10.69
N SER A 102 -2.88 -8.13 10.98
CA SER A 102 -3.51 -8.35 12.28
C SER A 102 -4.95 -8.82 12.12
N ALA A 103 -5.45 -9.57 13.11
CA ALA A 103 -6.86 -9.96 13.17
C ALA A 103 -7.66 -8.95 14.00
N SER A 104 -8.87 -8.63 13.56
CA SER A 104 -9.88 -7.87 14.29
C SER A 104 -11.20 -8.66 14.32
N PRO A 105 -12.12 -8.37 15.26
CA PRO A 105 -13.44 -8.98 15.24
C PRO A 105 -14.14 -8.74 13.89
N ALA A 106 -14.73 -9.79 13.32
CA ALA A 106 -15.59 -9.64 12.16
C ALA A 106 -16.82 -8.82 12.54
N ARG A 107 -17.26 -7.95 11.63
CA ARG A 107 -18.42 -7.04 11.82
C ARG A 107 -19.71 -7.81 12.19
N THR A 108 -19.76 -9.11 11.89
CA THR A 108 -20.87 -10.03 12.08
C THR A 108 -20.39 -11.34 12.69
N LEU A 109 -20.01 -11.33 13.96
CA LEU A 109 -20.07 -12.56 14.76
C LEU A 109 -21.45 -12.59 15.45
N PRO A 110 -22.41 -13.42 15.00
CA PRO A 110 -23.57 -13.71 15.83
C PRO A 110 -23.04 -14.34 17.12
N ARG A 111 -23.40 -13.73 18.26
CA ARG A 111 -23.12 -14.29 19.57
C ARG A 111 -23.96 -15.54 19.82
#